data_AF-A0A1J3J0Q7-F1
#
_entry.id   AF-A0A1J3J0Q7-F1
#
_cell.length_a   1.000
_cell.length_b   1.000
_cell.length_c   1.000
_cell.angle_alpha   90.00
_cell.angle_beta   90.00
_cell.angle_gamma   90.00
#
_symmetry.space_group_name_H-M   'P 1'
#
loop_
_entity.id
_entity.type
_entity.pdbx_description
1 polymer ?
#
loop_
_entity_poly.entity_id
_entity_poly.type
_entity_poly.pdbx_seq_one_letter_code
_entity_poly.pdbx_strand_id
1 'polypeptide(L)' 'FDSSEKKLSFSTHFVCALVPKPGVDGGHGFAFVMSSSIDFTQADPTQYLGLFNISTNGSPSAQILAIELDTVQSAEF' A
#
# COMPACT_ATOMS: atom_id res chain seq x y z
N PHE A 1 17.79 23.12 -21.06
CA PHE A 1 18.08 22.48 -19.76
C PHE A 1 18.00 20.99 -19.99
N ASP A 2 19.14 20.31 -19.94
CA ASP A 2 19.23 18.86 -20.13
C ASP A 2 18.56 18.18 -18.92
N SER A 3 17.35 17.67 -19.11
CA SER A 3 16.63 16.90 -18.10
C SER A 3 17.22 15.49 -18.07
N SER A 4 18.43 15.36 -17.54
CA SER A 4 18.94 14.05 -17.14
C SER A 4 17.97 13.50 -16.08
N GLU A 5 17.16 12.51 -16.46
CA GLU A 5 16.33 11.76 -15.53
C GLU A 5 17.26 11.11 -14.49
N LYS A 6 17.34 11.76 -13.33
CA LYS A 6 18.17 11.28 -12.23
C LYS A 6 17.45 10.12 -11.57
N LYS A 7 17.75 8.89 -12.02
CA LYS A 7 17.25 7.67 -11.38
C LYS A 7 17.76 7.63 -9.94
N LEU A 8 16.83 7.57 -8.98
CA LEU A 8 17.14 7.49 -7.56
C LEU A 8 17.19 6.03 -7.14
N SER A 9 18.23 5.64 -6.41
CA SER A 9 18.29 4.36 -5.72
C SER A 9 17.90 4.57 -4.26
N PHE A 10 17.12 3.63 -3.71
CA PHE A 10 16.74 3.64 -2.30
C PHE A 10 16.95 2.26 -1.69
N SER A 11 17.08 2.22 -0.36
CA SER A 11 17.05 1.01 0.45
C SER A 11 16.30 1.33 1.72
N THR A 12 15.43 0.43 2.15
CA THR A 12 14.67 0.55 3.39
C THR A 12 14.73 -0.78 4.13
N HIS A 13 14.80 -0.69 5.46
CA HIS A 13 14.79 -1.84 6.34
C HIS A 13 13.88 -1.51 7.52
N PHE A 14 12.89 -2.37 7.76
CA PHE A 14 11.97 -2.23 8.87
C PHE A 14 11.72 -3.61 9.49
N VAL A 15 11.44 -3.62 10.78
CA VAL A 15 10.99 -4.80 11.52
C VAL A 15 9.57 -4.52 11.99
N CYS A 16 8.64 -5.37 11.60
CA CYS A 16 7.24 -5.28 12.00
C CYS A 16 6.78 -6.58 12.67
N ALA A 17 5.87 -6.45 13.64
CA ALA A 17 5.21 -7.58 14.27
C ALA A 17 3.69 -7.42 14.07
N LEU A 18 3.09 -8.33 13.31
CA LEU A 18 1.65 -8.43 13.14
C LEU A 18 1.15 -9.48 14.14
N VAL A 19 0.59 -9.02 15.26
CA VAL A 19 0.13 -9.90 16.35
C VAL A 19 -1.40 -9.87 16.38
N PRO A 20 -2.08 -10.95 15.95
CA PRO A 20 -3.53 -11.04 16.07
C PRO A 20 -3.97 -10.96 17.53
N LYS A 21 -5.06 -10.25 17.78
CA LYS A 21 -5.68 -10.22 19.12
C LYS A 21 -6.54 -11.48 19.29
N PRO A 22 -6.46 -12.17 20.45
CA PRO A 22 -7.32 -13.33 20.70
C PRO A 22 -8.80 -12.98 20.60
N GLY A 23 -9.59 -13.80 19.91
CA GLY A 23 -11.04 -13.66 19.80
C GLY A 23 -11.52 -12.57 18.83
N VAL A 24 -10.63 -11.98 18.02
CA VAL A 24 -11.00 -11.09 16.92
C VAL A 24 -10.26 -11.50 15.64
N ASP A 25 -10.86 -11.18 14.50
CA ASP A 25 -10.20 -11.38 13.22
C ASP A 25 -8.94 -10.52 13.11
N GLY A 26 -7.94 -11.03 12.40
CA GLY A 26 -6.73 -10.28 12.09
C GLY A 26 -7.02 -9.07 11.22
N GLY A 27 -6.09 -8.11 11.19
CA GLY A 27 -6.11 -7.04 10.19
C GLY A 27 -5.81 -7.56 8.79
N HIS A 28 -5.96 -6.70 7.78
CA HIS A 28 -5.69 -7.06 6.39
C HIS A 28 -4.19 -7.05 6.05
N GLY A 29 -3.36 -6.31 6.79
CA GLY A 29 -1.93 -6.32 6.56
C GLY A 29 -1.26 -4.97 6.77
N PHE A 30 -0.14 -4.78 6.08
CA PHE A 30 0.68 -3.58 6.11
C PHE A 30 1.31 -3.34 4.72
N ALA A 31 1.53 -2.08 4.35
CA ALA A 31 2.22 -1.72 3.11
C ALA A 31 3.31 -0.67 3.33
N PHE A 32 4.45 -0.85 2.67
CA PHE A 32 5.43 0.21 2.43
C PHE A 32 5.09 0.89 1.10
N VAL A 33 4.97 2.22 1.10
CA VAL A 33 4.39 2.98 -0.01
C VAL A 33 5.30 4.11 -0.46
N MET A 34 5.52 4.20 -1.77
CA MET A 34 6.05 5.37 -2.44
C MET A 34 4.97 5.94 -3.36
N SER A 35 4.61 7.20 -3.15
CA SER A 35 3.52 7.86 -3.86
C SER A 35 3.85 9.32 -4.13
N SER A 36 3.31 9.88 -5.21
CA SER A 36 3.40 11.32 -5.52
C SER A 36 2.50 12.17 -4.60
N SER A 37 1.54 11.54 -3.91
CA SER A 37 0.62 12.15 -2.96
C SER A 37 0.56 11.35 -1.65
N ILE A 38 0.25 12.04 -0.55
CA ILE A 38 -0.05 11.43 0.76
C ILE A 38 -1.55 11.52 1.10
N ASP A 39 -2.38 12.01 0.18
CA ASP A 39 -3.82 12.05 0.35
C ASP A 39 -4.44 10.69 -0.01
N PHE A 40 -4.77 9.94 1.04
CA PHE A 40 -5.49 8.67 0.98
C PHE A 40 -6.87 8.76 1.64
N THR A 41 -7.44 9.96 1.75
CA THR A 41 -8.71 10.18 2.48
C THR A 41 -9.90 9.42 1.90
N GLN A 42 -9.83 9.05 0.62
CA GLN A 42 -10.87 8.29 -0.08
C GLN A 42 -10.54 6.79 -0.20
N ALA A 43 -9.46 6.33 0.43
CA ALA A 43 -9.04 4.94 0.38
C ALA A 43 -9.72 4.10 1.47
N ASP A 44 -9.98 2.84 1.12
CA ASP A 44 -10.65 1.87 1.98
C ASP A 44 -9.59 1.07 2.78
N PRO A 45 -9.76 0.92 4.11
CA PRO A 45 -8.72 0.38 4.99
C PRO A 45 -8.58 -1.15 5.01
N THR A 46 -9.50 -1.87 4.35
CA THR A 46 -9.60 -3.34 4.39
C THR A 46 -8.70 -3.98 3.32
N GLN A 47 -9.26 -4.63 2.30
CA GLN A 47 -8.51 -5.30 1.24
C GLN A 47 -7.61 -4.37 0.41
N TYR A 48 -7.82 -3.06 0.50
CA TYR A 48 -7.02 -2.08 -0.23
C TYR A 48 -5.93 -1.43 0.62
N LEU A 49 -5.72 -1.90 1.86
CA LEU A 49 -4.67 -1.47 2.79
C LEU A 49 -4.61 0.06 3.02
N GLY A 50 -5.73 0.76 2.81
CA GLY A 50 -5.80 2.22 2.90
C GLY A 50 -5.12 2.97 1.76
N LEU A 51 -4.90 2.33 0.60
CA LEU A 51 -4.25 2.91 -0.58
C LEU A 51 -5.22 3.20 -1.73
N PHE A 52 -6.25 2.37 -1.86
CA PHE A 52 -7.23 2.45 -2.94
C PHE A 52 -8.65 2.25 -2.40
N ASN A 53 -9.63 2.43 -3.28
CA ASN A 53 -10.97 1.89 -3.10
C ASN A 53 -11.34 1.09 -4.36
N ILE A 54 -12.52 0.48 -4.37
CA ILE A 54 -13.00 -0.34 -5.51
C ILE A 54 -13.00 0.41 -6.86
N SER A 55 -13.16 1.74 -6.84
CA SER A 55 -13.21 2.57 -8.06
C SER A 55 -11.84 3.04 -8.53
N THR A 56 -10.86 3.17 -7.62
CA THR A 56 -9.51 3.65 -7.94
C THR A 56 -8.48 2.53 -8.07
N ASN A 57 -8.82 1.31 -7.65
CA ASN A 57 -7.95 0.16 -7.77
C ASN A 57 -7.57 -0.11 -9.24
N GLY A 58 -6.27 -0.26 -9.51
CA GLY A 58 -5.75 -0.42 -10.87
C GLY A 58 -5.76 0.85 -11.73
N SER A 59 -6.14 2.01 -11.18
CA SER A 59 -6.07 3.27 -11.93
C SER A 59 -4.62 3.63 -12.26
N PRO A 60 -4.28 3.86 -13.55
CA PRO A 60 -2.96 4.35 -13.94
C PRO A 60 -2.60 5.71 -13.33
N SER A 61 -3.60 6.46 -12.85
CA SER A 61 -3.42 7.80 -12.27
C SER A 61 -2.93 7.79 -10.83
N ALA A 62 -2.98 6.66 -10.11
CA ALA A 62 -2.61 6.64 -8.70
C ALA A 62 -1.12 6.95 -8.47
N GLN A 63 -0.24 6.60 -9.43
CA GLN A 63 1.22 6.81 -9.34
C GLN A 63 1.81 6.31 -8.01
N ILE A 64 1.41 5.10 -7.59
CA ILE A 64 1.85 4.45 -6.36
C ILE A 64 2.69 3.23 -6.70
N LEU A 65 3.76 3.03 -5.94
CA LEU A 65 4.41 1.73 -5.77
C LEU A 65 4.22 1.29 -4.31
N ALA A 66 3.63 0.11 -4.11
CA ALA A 66 3.43 -0.48 -2.80
C ALA A 66 4.12 -1.85 -2.71
N ILE A 67 4.68 -2.15 -1.54
CA ILE A 67 5.16 -3.49 -1.16
C ILE A 67 4.30 -3.91 0.02
N GLU A 68 3.51 -4.95 -0.17
CA GLU A 68 2.45 -5.36 0.75
C GLU A 68 2.82 -6.64 1.51
N LEU A 69 2.45 -6.68 2.78
CA LEU A 69 2.34 -7.87 3.60
C LEU A 69 0.85 -8.10 3.88
N ASP A 70 0.15 -8.66 2.89
CA ASP A 70 -1.27 -9.01 2.97
C ASP A 70 -1.45 -10.32 3.76
N THR A 71 -2.34 -10.29 4.74
CA THR A 71 -2.63 -11.43 5.62
C THR A 71 -4.00 -12.06 5.37
N VAL A 72 -4.78 -11.55 4.43
CA VAL A 72 -6.15 -12.01 4.15
C VAL A 72 -6.37 -12.15 2.65
N GLN A 73 -6.68 -13.36 2.19
CA GLN A 73 -7.08 -13.56 0.79
C GLN A 73 -8.40 -12.83 0.52
N SER A 74 -8.35 -11.85 -0.40
CA SER A 74 -9.52 -11.07 -0.81
C SER A 74 -10.25 -11.77 -1.96
N ALA A 75 -11.58 -11.70 -1.97
CA ALA A 75 -12.42 -12.40 -2.96
C ALA A 75 -12.25 -11.90 -4.41
N GLU A 76 -11.64 -10.74 -4.59
CA GLU A 76 -11.38 -10.11 -5.90
C GLU A 76 -10.15 -10.69 -6.62
N PHE A 77 -9.37 -11.57 -5.97
CA PHE A 77 -8.12 -12.14 -6.49
C PHE A 77 -8.06 -13.68 -6.42
#